data_AF-A0A4V6QII9-F1
#
_entry.id   AF-A0A4V6QII9-F1
#
_cell.length_a   1.000
_cell.length_b   1.000
_cell.length_c   1.000
_cell.angle_alpha   90.00
_cell.angle_beta   90.00
_cell.angle_gamma   90.00
#
_symmetry.space_group_name_H-M   'P 1'
#
loop_
_entity.id
_entity.type
_entity.pdbx_description
1 polymer ?
#
loop_
_entity_poly.entity_id
_entity_poly.type
_entity_poly.pdbx_seq_one_letter_code
_entity_poly.pdbx_strand_id
1 'polypeptide(L)'
;MSDLQKFNIRRMTSTQCVRCGAALPPAASTGRPRVFCGPGCRKAAYDDRRARKPEAFHVRIVDRTVVKTVEMIRTIDEGHDITECVRQVCESPRAVANVLVALNGLVRSDTLLLDNKWAPAVRLIVDLNRAIQNAAERASRPRR
;
A
#
# COMPACT_ATOMS: atom_id res chain seq x y z
N MET A 1 54.77 -14.16 -7.43
CA MET A 1 54.26 -14.28 -6.05
C MET A 1 54.08 -12.87 -5.54
N SER A 2 52.87 -12.34 -5.57
CA SER A 2 52.56 -10.95 -5.23
C SER A 2 51.89 -10.90 -3.86
N ASP A 3 52.65 -10.39 -2.88
CA ASP A 3 52.21 -10.16 -1.51
C ASP A 3 51.07 -9.15 -1.45
N LEU A 4 49.86 -9.65 -1.19
CA LEU A 4 48.72 -8.84 -0.79
C LEU A 4 48.98 -8.32 0.63
N GLN A 5 49.60 -7.13 0.71
CA GLN A 5 49.70 -6.35 1.94
C GLN A 5 48.30 -6.11 2.51
N LYS A 6 47.95 -6.91 3.52
CA LYS A 6 46.77 -6.70 4.36
C LYS A 6 46.97 -5.40 5.12
N PHE A 7 46.38 -4.31 4.61
CA PHE A 7 46.27 -3.05 5.35
C PHE A 7 45.48 -3.32 6.64
N ASN A 8 46.20 -3.51 7.73
CA ASN A 8 45.65 -3.56 9.07
C ASN A 8 45.16 -2.14 9.40
N ILE A 9 43.91 -1.82 9.06
CA ILE A 9 43.27 -0.58 9.47
C ILE A 9 43.13 -0.66 10.99
N ARG A 10 44.10 -0.11 11.72
CA ARG A 10 44.00 0.14 13.16
C ARG A 10 42.71 0.92 13.38
N ARG A 11 41.70 0.31 14.02
CA ARG A 11 40.46 0.98 14.41
C ARG A 11 40.84 2.03 15.46
N MET A 12 41.01 3.29 15.04
CA MET A 12 41.15 4.40 15.97
C MET A 12 39.87 4.47 16.80
N THR A 13 39.96 4.15 18.09
CA THR A 13 38.91 4.42 19.05
C THR A 13 38.87 5.93 19.24
N SER A 14 37.97 6.61 18.52
CA SER A 14 37.70 8.01 18.78
C SER A 14 37.26 8.15 20.24
N THR A 15 37.86 9.08 20.97
CA THR A 15 37.45 9.46 22.33
C THR A 15 36.43 10.60 22.30
N GLN A 16 36.28 11.25 21.14
CA GLN A 16 35.39 12.38 20.91
C GLN A 16 34.40 12.10 19.78
N CYS A 17 33.21 12.70 19.89
CA CYS A 17 32.17 12.58 18.90
C CYS A 17 32.58 13.29 17.60
N VAL A 18 32.51 12.56 16.49
CA VAL A 18 32.88 13.09 15.16
C VAL A 18 31.99 14.25 14.70
N ARG A 19 30.82 14.46 15.31
CA ARG A 19 29.92 15.58 14.97
C ARG A 19 30.11 16.80 15.85
N CYS A 20 30.04 16.64 17.17
CA CYS A 20 29.98 17.77 18.11
C CYS A 20 31.22 17.90 19.01
N GLY A 21 32.21 17.02 18.87
CA GLY A 21 33.44 17.04 19.69
C GLY A 21 33.27 16.57 21.14
N ALA A 22 32.03 16.36 21.61
CA ALA A 22 31.77 15.90 22.98
C ALA A 22 32.42 14.53 23.27
N ALA A 23 32.81 14.30 24.53
CA ALA A 23 33.37 13.03 24.96
C ALA A 23 32.42 11.87 24.66
N LEU A 24 32.97 10.76 24.16
CA LEU A 24 32.20 9.55 23.89
C LEU A 24 31.94 8.77 25.18
N PRO A 25 30.76 8.12 25.29
CA PRO A 25 30.51 7.17 26.37
C PRO A 25 31.58 6.08 26.39
N PRO A 26 31.87 5.50 27.57
CA PRO A 26 32.88 4.45 27.70
C PRO A 26 32.61 3.32 26.70
N ALA A 27 33.69 2.82 26.09
CA ALA A 27 33.58 1.74 25.12
C ALA A 27 33.00 0.49 25.78
N ALA A 28 32.06 -0.16 25.11
CA ALA A 28 31.59 -1.47 25.53
C ALA A 28 32.71 -2.51 25.35
N SER A 29 32.74 -3.53 26.22
CA SER A 29 33.71 -4.62 26.16
C SER A 29 33.61 -5.46 24.88
N THR A 30 32.47 -5.40 24.18
CA THR A 30 32.22 -6.10 22.93
C THR A 30 31.55 -5.18 21.90
N GLY A 31 31.76 -5.48 20.61
CA GLY A 31 31.12 -4.78 19.49
C GLY A 31 31.97 -3.67 18.85
N ARG A 32 31.33 -2.87 17.99
CA ARG A 32 31.99 -1.78 17.26
C ARG A 32 32.15 -0.55 18.16
N PRO A 33 33.35 0.08 18.20
CA PRO A 33 33.55 1.34 18.92
C PRO A 33 32.54 2.41 18.50
N ARG A 34 32.09 3.21 19.48
CA ARG A 34 31.16 4.32 19.24
C ARG A 34 31.91 5.47 18.56
N VAL A 35 31.22 6.12 17.63
CA VAL A 35 31.72 7.28 16.85
C VAL A 35 30.91 8.55 17.17
N PHE A 36 29.71 8.38 17.75
CA PHE A 36 28.80 9.46 18.12
C PHE A 36 28.44 9.36 19.60
N CYS A 37 28.34 10.50 20.29
CA CYS A 37 28.01 10.56 21.71
C CYS A 37 26.60 10.04 22.02
N GLY A 38 25.67 10.13 21.05
CA GLY A 38 24.32 9.62 21.19
C GLY A 38 23.52 9.55 19.88
N PRO A 39 22.25 9.10 19.96
CA PRO A 39 21.36 8.97 18.80
C PRO A 39 21.12 10.29 18.05
N GLY A 40 21.04 11.42 18.76
CA GLY A 40 20.84 12.75 18.16
C GLY A 40 21.97 13.13 17.21
N CYS A 41 23.22 13.07 17.67
CA CYS A 41 24.38 13.35 16.82
C CYS A 41 24.54 12.33 15.69
N ARG A 42 24.14 11.07 15.89
CA ARG A 42 24.15 10.07 14.81
C ARG A 42 23.16 10.41 13.70
N LYS A 43 21.91 10.69 14.07
CA LYS A 43 20.83 11.03 13.12
C LYS A 43 21.22 12.27 12.33
N ALA A 44 21.64 13.30 13.02
CA ALA A 44 21.86 14.56 12.37
C ALA A 44 23.18 14.58 11.57
N ALA A 45 24.20 13.78 11.90
CA ALA A 45 25.33 13.51 10.99
C ALA A 45 24.95 12.67 9.75
N TYR A 46 23.90 11.86 9.84
CA TYR A 46 23.32 11.21 8.66
C TYR A 46 22.57 12.22 7.80
N ASP A 47 21.78 13.10 8.41
CA ASP A 47 21.05 14.17 7.71
C ASP A 47 22.01 15.17 7.03
N ASP A 48 23.10 15.56 7.68
CA ASP A 48 24.14 16.43 7.10
C ASP A 48 24.77 15.79 5.83
N ARG A 49 24.98 14.47 5.83
CA ARG A 49 25.45 13.73 4.64
C ARG A 49 24.38 13.59 3.57
N ARG A 50 23.12 13.44 3.98
CA ARG A 50 21.94 13.36 3.12
C ARG A 50 21.72 14.69 2.38
N ALA A 51 21.87 15.81 3.09
CA ALA A 51 21.70 17.16 2.53
C ALA A 51 22.79 17.54 1.52
N ARG A 52 24.02 17.03 1.68
CA ARG A 52 25.15 17.29 0.77
C ARG A 52 25.06 16.57 -0.59
N LYS A 53 24.09 15.69 -0.79
CA LYS A 53 23.83 15.02 -2.08
C LYS A 53 22.38 15.20 -2.53
N PRO A 54 21.96 16.43 -2.88
CA PRO A 54 20.60 16.68 -3.37
C PRO A 54 20.31 15.93 -4.68
N GLU A 55 21.34 15.62 -5.48
CA GLU A 55 21.22 14.92 -6.76
C GLU A 55 21.12 13.39 -6.64
N ALA A 56 21.32 12.81 -5.45
CA ALA A 56 21.15 11.38 -5.22
C ALA A 56 19.67 10.97 -5.03
N PHE A 57 18.74 11.91 -5.15
CA PHE A 57 17.31 11.66 -5.07
C PHE A 57 16.68 11.71 -6.45
N HIS A 58 16.78 10.59 -7.17
CA HIS A 58 15.77 10.31 -8.19
C HIS A 58 14.58 9.65 -7.48
N VAL A 59 13.67 10.48 -6.95
CA VAL A 59 12.35 9.99 -6.54
C VAL A 59 11.59 9.72 -7.83
N ARG A 60 11.81 8.54 -8.42
CA ARG A 60 10.77 7.94 -9.26
C ARG A 60 9.63 7.63 -8.32
N ILE A 61 8.55 8.42 -8.42
CA ILE A 61 7.24 7.94 -8.03
C ILE A 61 6.98 6.76 -8.96
N VAL A 62 7.37 5.57 -8.52
CA VAL A 62 6.97 4.32 -9.17
C VAL A 62 5.56 4.10 -8.66
N ASP A 63 4.57 4.47 -9.48
CA ASP A 63 3.22 3.95 -9.35
C ASP A 63 3.35 2.45 -9.08
N ARG A 64 2.80 2.02 -7.95
CA ARG A 64 2.95 0.68 -7.39
C ARG A 64 2.97 -0.34 -8.53
N THR A 65 4.15 -0.91 -8.75
CA THR A 65 4.30 -2.08 -9.60
C THR A 65 3.45 -3.20 -9.00
N VAL A 66 2.27 -3.40 -9.56
CA VAL A 66 1.50 -4.62 -9.45
C VAL A 66 2.42 -5.74 -9.96
N VAL A 67 2.91 -6.57 -9.04
CA VAL A 67 3.65 -7.78 -9.39
C VAL A 67 2.63 -8.76 -10.01
N LYS A 68 2.85 -9.12 -11.29
CA LYS A 68 2.18 -10.22 -12.01
C LYS A 68 2.30 -11.52 -11.16
N THR A 69 1.33 -12.42 -11.08
CA THR A 69 0.81 -13.20 -12.20
C THR A 69 -0.55 -13.84 -11.85
N VAL A 70 -1.62 -13.24 -12.33
CA VAL A 70 -2.64 -13.99 -13.07
C VAL A 70 -2.83 -13.17 -14.32
N GLU A 71 -2.94 -13.83 -15.48
CA GLU A 71 -3.37 -13.20 -16.72
C GLU A 71 -4.80 -12.68 -16.52
N MET A 72 -4.97 -11.60 -15.76
CA MET A 72 -6.10 -10.74 -15.92
C MET A 72 -5.90 -10.16 -17.29
N ILE A 73 -6.64 -10.70 -18.24
CA ILE A 73 -6.97 -10.06 -19.51
C ILE A 73 -7.28 -8.62 -19.13
N ARG A 74 -6.29 -7.74 -19.29
CA ARG A 74 -6.52 -6.31 -19.30
C ARG A 74 -7.23 -6.14 -20.62
N THR A 75 -8.55 -6.28 -20.61
CA THR A 75 -9.37 -5.52 -21.53
C THR A 75 -8.91 -4.10 -21.33
N ILE A 76 -8.03 -3.70 -22.24
CA ILE A 76 -7.67 -2.31 -22.47
C ILE A 76 -9.04 -1.67 -22.67
N ASP A 77 -9.44 -0.78 -21.74
CA ASP A 77 -10.59 0.08 -21.97
C ASP A 77 -10.21 0.95 -23.17
N GLU A 78 -10.52 0.47 -24.37
CA GLU A 78 -10.45 1.20 -25.63
C GLU A 78 -11.53 2.29 -25.60
N GLY A 79 -11.39 3.26 -24.69
CA GLY A 79 -12.33 4.38 -24.55
C GLY A 79 -13.80 3.96 -24.47
N HIS A 80 -14.11 2.79 -23.90
CA HIS A 80 -15.49 2.31 -23.83
C HIS A 80 -16.28 3.23 -22.89
N ASP A 81 -17.38 3.79 -23.39
CA ASP A 81 -18.28 4.60 -22.58
C ASP A 81 -18.85 3.74 -21.45
N ILE A 82 -18.55 4.12 -20.21
CA ILE A 82 -19.05 3.43 -19.01
C ILE A 82 -20.57 3.34 -18.99
N THR A 83 -21.26 4.31 -19.60
CA THR A 83 -22.72 4.33 -19.71
C THR A 83 -23.21 3.17 -20.58
N GLU A 84 -22.52 2.91 -21.68
CA GLU A 84 -22.82 1.81 -22.58
C GLU A 84 -22.53 0.45 -21.94
N CYS A 85 -21.42 0.32 -21.19
CA CYS A 85 -21.12 -0.86 -20.39
C CYS A 85 -22.24 -1.15 -19.37
N VAL A 86 -22.71 -0.12 -18.66
CA VAL A 86 -23.83 -0.25 -17.71
C VAL A 86 -25.10 -0.70 -18.42
N ARG A 87 -25.43 -0.10 -19.56
CA ARG A 87 -26.59 -0.48 -20.38
C ARG A 87 -26.54 -1.95 -20.78
N GLN A 88 -25.41 -2.41 -21.33
CA GLN A 88 -25.23 -3.80 -21.76
C GLN A 88 -25.33 -4.79 -20.60
N VAL A 89 -24.79 -4.44 -19.42
CA VAL A 89 -24.94 -5.27 -18.22
C VAL A 89 -26.41 -5.35 -17.81
N CYS A 90 -27.12 -4.23 -17.76
CA CYS A 90 -28.54 -4.19 -17.38
C CYS A 90 -29.44 -4.97 -18.36
N GLU A 91 -29.10 -5.00 -19.64
CA GLU A 91 -29.86 -5.73 -20.67
C GLU A 91 -29.57 -7.23 -20.69
N SER A 92 -28.51 -7.70 -20.03
CA SER A 92 -28.12 -9.10 -19.98
C SER A 92 -28.41 -9.70 -18.60
N PRO A 93 -29.47 -10.54 -18.46
CA PRO A 93 -29.78 -11.20 -17.19
C PRO A 93 -28.60 -12.01 -16.63
N ARG A 94 -27.80 -12.60 -17.53
CA ARG A 94 -26.59 -13.35 -17.16
C ARG A 94 -25.50 -12.45 -16.62
N ALA A 95 -25.29 -11.27 -17.21
CA ALA A 95 -24.31 -10.31 -16.71
C ALA A 95 -24.69 -9.80 -15.32
N VAL A 96 -25.97 -9.46 -15.12
CA VAL A 96 -26.50 -9.07 -13.80
C VAL A 96 -26.28 -10.18 -12.76
N ALA A 97 -26.61 -11.43 -13.09
CA ALA A 97 -26.40 -12.56 -12.20
C ALA A 97 -24.92 -12.72 -11.79
N ASN A 98 -23.99 -12.56 -12.74
CA ASN A 98 -22.56 -12.62 -12.47
C ASN A 98 -22.10 -11.51 -11.51
N VAL A 99 -22.62 -10.29 -11.68
CA VAL A 99 -22.32 -9.16 -10.77
C VAL A 99 -22.80 -9.47 -9.35
N LEU A 100 -24.01 -10.01 -9.20
CA LEU A 100 -24.54 -10.40 -7.89
C LEU A 100 -23.72 -11.52 -7.23
N VAL A 101 -23.26 -12.51 -8.00
CA VAL A 101 -22.37 -13.57 -7.51
C VAL A 101 -21.04 -13.00 -7.03
N ALA A 102 -20.45 -12.06 -7.78
CA ALA A 102 -19.21 -11.39 -7.40
C ALA A 102 -19.37 -10.58 -6.10
N LEU A 103 -20.46 -9.81 -5.97
CA LEU A 103 -20.78 -9.07 -4.76
C LEU A 103 -20.98 -10.00 -3.56
N ASN A 104 -21.67 -11.14 -3.75
CA ASN A 104 -21.81 -12.14 -2.70
C ASN A 104 -20.46 -12.72 -2.27
N GLY A 105 -19.53 -12.91 -3.21
CA GLY A 105 -18.14 -13.27 -2.90
C GLY A 105 -17.46 -12.26 -1.98
N LEU A 106 -17.63 -10.96 -2.24
CA LEU A 106 -17.07 -9.88 -1.42
C LEU A 106 -17.70 -9.79 -0.02
N VAL A 107 -18.98 -10.14 0.12
CA VAL A 107 -19.64 -10.26 1.43
C VAL A 107 -19.02 -11.40 2.22
N ARG A 108 -18.84 -12.56 1.59
CA ARG A 108 -18.27 -13.75 2.24
C ARG A 108 -16.81 -13.56 2.66
N SER A 109 -16.08 -12.71 1.96
CA SER A 109 -14.71 -12.33 2.30
C SER A 109 -14.61 -11.11 3.22
N ASP A 110 -15.75 -10.63 3.75
CA ASP A 110 -15.88 -9.45 4.62
C ASP A 110 -15.25 -8.16 4.03
N THR A 111 -15.03 -8.12 2.73
CA THR A 111 -14.30 -7.03 2.06
C THR A 111 -15.26 -5.93 1.61
N LEU A 112 -16.53 -6.27 1.37
CA LEU A 112 -17.53 -5.36 0.83
C LEU A 112 -17.75 -4.14 1.74
N LEU A 113 -17.75 -4.33 3.06
CA LEU A 113 -17.98 -3.26 4.03
C LEU A 113 -16.70 -2.55 4.47
N LEU A 114 -15.54 -3.20 4.32
CA LEU A 114 -14.25 -2.62 4.72
C LEU A 114 -13.71 -1.61 3.70
N ASP A 115 -13.99 -1.82 2.41
CA ASP A 115 -13.52 -0.93 1.35
C ASP A 115 -14.58 0.12 0.99
N ASN A 116 -14.32 1.36 1.37
CA ASN A 116 -15.22 2.52 1.16
C ASN A 116 -15.65 2.72 -0.28
N LYS A 117 -14.91 2.20 -1.28
CA LYS A 117 -15.32 2.31 -2.69
C LYS A 117 -16.66 1.63 -2.99
N TRP A 118 -17.04 0.63 -2.18
CA TRP A 118 -18.30 -0.10 -2.33
C TRP A 118 -19.48 0.57 -1.64
N ALA A 119 -19.26 1.62 -0.83
CA ALA A 119 -20.31 2.27 -0.07
C ALA A 119 -21.53 2.72 -0.93
N PRO A 120 -21.35 3.28 -2.15
CA PRO A 120 -22.48 3.61 -3.03
C PRO A 120 -23.27 2.36 -3.45
N ALA A 121 -22.58 1.29 -3.85
CA ALA A 121 -23.21 0.04 -4.26
C ALA A 121 -23.98 -0.61 -3.10
N VAL A 122 -23.40 -0.64 -1.90
CA VAL A 122 -24.05 -1.18 -0.70
C VAL A 122 -25.34 -0.42 -0.38
N ARG A 123 -25.33 0.92 -0.44
CA ARG A 123 -26.55 1.73 -0.24
C ARG A 123 -27.66 1.35 -1.22
N LEU A 124 -27.32 1.27 -2.51
CA LEU A 124 -28.30 0.90 -3.54
C LEU A 124 -28.86 -0.51 -3.35
N ILE A 125 -28.03 -1.47 -2.95
CA ILE A 125 -28.47 -2.85 -2.65
C ILE A 125 -29.44 -2.88 -1.46
N VAL A 126 -29.14 -2.11 -0.40
CA VAL A 126 -30.03 -2.01 0.77
C VAL A 126 -31.36 -1.39 0.38
N ASP A 127 -31.35 -0.31 -0.41
CA ASP A 127 -32.57 0.35 -0.89
C ASP A 127 -33.39 -0.57 -1.80
N LEU A 128 -32.73 -1.30 -2.70
CA LEU A 128 -33.38 -2.29 -3.57
C LEU A 128 -34.00 -3.42 -2.75
N ASN A 129 -33.29 -3.98 -1.77
CA ASN A 129 -33.82 -5.03 -0.92
C ASN A 129 -35.07 -4.54 -0.17
N ARG A 130 -35.03 -3.32 0.39
CA ARG A 130 -36.18 -2.71 1.04
C ARG A 130 -37.36 -2.56 0.07
N ALA A 131 -37.12 -2.10 -1.15
CA ALA A 131 -38.16 -1.97 -2.16
C ALA A 131 -38.79 -3.32 -2.54
N ILE A 132 -37.98 -4.38 -2.64
CA ILE A 132 -38.44 -5.75 -2.91
C ILE A 132 -39.32 -6.27 -1.77
N GLN A 133 -38.88 -6.12 -0.51
CA GLN A 133 -39.68 -6.55 0.64
C GLN A 133 -41.04 -5.81 0.67
N ASN A 134 -41.03 -4.49 0.50
CA ASN A 134 -42.26 -3.70 0.44
C ASN A 134 -43.19 -4.13 -0.71
N ALA A 135 -42.63 -4.53 -1.86
CA ALA A 135 -43.42 -5.02 -2.98
C ALA A 135 -44.03 -6.40 -2.71
N ALA A 136 -43.26 -7.30 -2.08
CA ALA A 136 -43.75 -8.61 -1.66
C ALA A 136 -44.89 -8.49 -0.63
N GLU A 137 -44.77 -7.58 0.33
CA GLU A 137 -45.84 -7.28 1.30
C GLU A 137 -47.12 -6.75 0.65
N ARG A 138 -46.99 -5.91 -0.39
CA ARG A 138 -48.16 -5.45 -1.16
C ARG A 138 -48.82 -6.59 -1.93
N ALA A 139 -48.03 -7.49 -2.50
CA ALA A 139 -48.54 -8.63 -3.25
C ALA A 139 -49.22 -9.68 -2.37
N SER A 140 -48.78 -9.83 -1.11
CA SER A 140 -49.38 -10.77 -0.14
C SER A 140 -50.64 -10.25 0.55
N ARG A 141 -50.97 -8.96 0.41
CA ARG A 141 -52.25 -8.42 0.91
C ARG A 141 -53.40 -8.91 0.03
N PRO A 142 -54.46 -9.50 0.61
CA PRO A 142 -55.63 -9.92 -0.14
C PRO A 142 -56.29 -8.70 -0.79
N ARG A 143 -56.59 -8.80 -2.09
CA ARG A 143 -57.42 -7.81 -2.80
C ARG A 143 -58.81 -7.84 -2.17
N ARG A 144 -59.17 -6.76 -1.47
CA ARG A 144 -60.56 -6.51 -1.03
C ARG A 144 -61.42 -6.10 -2.21
#